data_AF-A0A0D1AC91-F1
#
_entry.id   AF-A0A0D1AC91-F1
#
_cell.length_a   1.000
_cell.length_b   1.000
_cell.length_c   1.000
_cell.angle_alpha   90.00
_cell.angle_beta   90.00
_cell.angle_gamma   90.00
#
_symmetry.space_group_name_H-M   'P 1'
#
loop_
_entity.id
_entity.type
_entity.pdbx_description
1 polymer ?
#
loop_
_entity_poly.entity_id
_entity_poly.type
_entity_poly.pdbx_seq_one_letter_code
_entity_poly.pdbx_strand_id
1 'polypeptide(L)'
;MIEILQWSTLAICGAAAVARIPSAVRGENRSLFYIFVLATLAILLSIDGPYVAIDRLLGGTNVTNLILRFVIFAVILLVGYRIARGFGAPASIRLILGPIGLGILAVIATATLVLFLLADTEGSVAGLTTLPSRSPRNAQLIELYAAAGRLYPAYVAASLLPATLAAASSNLAASIRWGAGLLSVAFVALPAGTLYPLLPDELGPLKALINYLAVLSLMGGLLTIWIGRVRAQPPARRSSTAK
;
A
#
# COMPACT_ATOMS: atom_id res chain seq x y z
N MET A 1 -12.83 -15.23 -8.92
CA MET A 1 -12.50 -13.90 -9.50
C MET A 1 -11.43 -13.18 -8.69
N ILE A 2 -11.60 -12.99 -7.37
CA ILE A 2 -10.60 -12.35 -6.48
C ILE A 2 -9.27 -13.14 -6.48
N GLU A 3 -9.34 -14.47 -6.41
CA GLU A 3 -8.16 -15.32 -6.41
C GLU A 3 -7.30 -15.16 -7.68
N ILE A 4 -7.92 -15.18 -8.87
CA ILE A 4 -7.22 -14.93 -10.14
C ILE A 4 -6.53 -13.57 -10.13
N LEU A 5 -7.19 -12.53 -9.59
CA LEU A 5 -6.63 -11.20 -9.49
C LEU A 5 -5.42 -11.17 -8.53
N GLN A 6 -5.51 -11.82 -7.37
CA GLN A 6 -4.40 -11.90 -6.41
C GLN A 6 -3.18 -12.61 -7.01
N TRP A 7 -3.37 -13.78 -7.63
CA TRP A 7 -2.28 -14.52 -8.28
C TRP A 7 -1.69 -13.78 -9.47
N SER A 8 -2.52 -13.11 -10.27
CA SER A 8 -2.06 -12.27 -11.39
C SER A 8 -1.24 -11.09 -10.88
N THR A 9 -1.69 -10.43 -9.80
CA THR A 9 -0.97 -9.32 -9.17
C THR A 9 0.36 -9.80 -8.60
N LEU A 10 0.38 -10.97 -7.96
CA LEU A 10 1.60 -11.60 -7.46
C LEU A 10 2.60 -11.85 -8.59
N ALA A 11 2.13 -12.46 -9.70
CA ALA A 11 2.97 -12.76 -10.85
C ALA A 11 3.56 -11.48 -11.49
N ILE A 12 2.73 -10.45 -11.67
CA ILE A 12 3.15 -9.16 -12.23
C ILE A 12 4.16 -8.47 -11.30
N CYS A 13 3.88 -8.40 -9.99
CA CYS A 13 4.80 -7.80 -9.01
C CYS A 13 6.12 -8.58 -8.93
N GLY A 14 6.06 -9.91 -8.91
CA GLY A 14 7.22 -10.79 -8.90
C GLY A 14 8.08 -10.63 -10.15
N ALA A 15 7.48 -10.65 -11.35
CA ALA A 15 8.18 -10.39 -12.59
C ALA A 15 8.82 -8.98 -12.61
N ALA A 16 8.10 -7.97 -12.10
CA ALA A 16 8.60 -6.60 -11.99
C ALA A 16 9.78 -6.47 -10.97
N ALA A 17 9.82 -7.30 -9.93
CA ALA A 17 10.95 -7.40 -9.02
C ALA A 17 12.16 -8.05 -9.71
N VAL A 18 11.96 -9.19 -10.36
CA VAL A 18 13.00 -9.94 -11.08
C VAL A 18 13.63 -9.11 -12.20
N ALA A 19 12.80 -8.44 -13.01
CA ALA A 19 13.26 -7.57 -14.09
C ALA A 19 14.15 -6.40 -13.60
N ARG A 20 14.07 -6.04 -12.31
CA ARG A 20 14.87 -4.97 -11.69
C ARG A 20 16.15 -5.46 -11.03
N ILE A 21 16.39 -6.77 -10.92
CA ILE A 21 17.62 -7.33 -10.33
C ILE A 21 18.88 -6.73 -10.97
N PRO A 22 19.02 -6.64 -12.32
CA PRO A 22 20.22 -6.10 -12.93
C PRO A 22 20.49 -4.64 -12.56
N SER A 23 19.44 -3.81 -12.45
CA SER A 23 19.58 -2.41 -12.01
C SER A 23 19.93 -2.32 -10.53
N ALA A 24 19.31 -3.13 -9.68
CA ALA A 24 19.56 -3.14 -8.24
C ALA A 24 21.01 -3.53 -7.90
N VAL A 25 21.54 -4.56 -8.58
CA VAL A 25 22.94 -5.01 -8.46
C VAL A 25 23.89 -3.89 -8.89
N ARG A 26 23.57 -3.17 -9.97
CA ARG A 26 24.32 -1.99 -10.44
C ARG A 26 24.20 -0.75 -9.55
N GLY A 27 23.39 -0.79 -8.48
CA GLY A 27 23.18 0.35 -7.59
C GLY A 27 22.08 1.32 -8.03
N GLU A 28 21.49 1.10 -9.19
CA GLU A 28 20.48 1.97 -9.77
C GLU A 28 19.07 1.58 -9.31
N ASN A 29 18.27 2.56 -8.89
CA ASN A 29 16.86 2.36 -8.54
C ASN A 29 16.61 1.24 -7.50
N ARG A 30 17.56 1.00 -6.58
CA ARG A 30 17.43 -0.01 -5.50
C ARG A 30 16.12 0.10 -4.73
N SER A 31 15.67 1.32 -4.46
CA SER A 31 14.39 1.57 -3.79
C SER A 31 13.19 0.99 -4.53
N LEU A 32 13.15 1.08 -5.85
CA LEU A 32 12.07 0.48 -6.64
C LEU A 32 12.12 -1.04 -6.56
N PHE A 33 13.31 -1.64 -6.64
CA PHE A 33 13.44 -3.09 -6.46
C PHE A 33 12.88 -3.55 -5.11
N TYR A 34 13.27 -2.91 -4.00
CA TYR A 34 12.75 -3.26 -2.68
C TYR A 34 11.24 -3.04 -2.53
N ILE A 35 10.69 -2.00 -3.16
CA ILE A 35 9.23 -1.80 -3.22
C ILE A 35 8.55 -3.02 -3.87
N PHE A 36 9.05 -3.49 -5.02
CA PHE A 36 8.45 -4.64 -5.70
C PHE A 36 8.63 -5.94 -4.90
N VAL A 37 9.80 -6.18 -4.30
CA VAL A 37 10.03 -7.35 -3.44
C VAL A 37 9.08 -7.37 -2.25
N LEU A 38 8.97 -6.25 -1.53
CA LEU A 38 8.10 -6.15 -0.37
C LEU A 38 6.61 -6.21 -0.77
N ALA A 39 6.23 -5.63 -1.91
CA ALA A 39 4.87 -5.75 -2.43
C ALA A 39 4.54 -7.19 -2.83
N THR A 40 5.45 -7.90 -3.49
CA THR A 40 5.31 -9.33 -3.80
C THR A 40 5.15 -10.14 -2.52
N LEU A 41 5.96 -9.87 -1.50
CA LEU A 41 5.83 -10.52 -0.20
C LEU A 41 4.47 -10.23 0.45
N ALA A 42 4.03 -8.97 0.46
CA ALA A 42 2.72 -8.59 1.01
C ALA A 42 1.57 -9.30 0.28
N ILE A 43 1.62 -9.38 -1.05
CA ILE A 43 0.60 -10.08 -1.84
C ILE A 43 0.64 -11.58 -1.54
N LEU A 44 1.83 -12.20 -1.51
CA LEU A 44 1.98 -13.62 -1.18
C LEU A 44 1.36 -13.93 0.19
N LEU A 45 1.68 -13.13 1.20
CA LEU A 45 1.13 -13.24 2.54
C LEU A 45 -0.34 -12.82 2.64
N SER A 46 -0.98 -12.35 1.57
CA SER A 46 -2.41 -12.02 1.54
C SER A 46 -3.28 -13.09 0.87
N ILE A 47 -2.67 -14.10 0.24
CA ILE A 47 -3.36 -15.21 -0.40
C ILE A 47 -3.52 -16.33 0.62
N ASP A 48 -4.74 -16.87 0.76
CA ASP A 48 -5.10 -17.86 1.79
C ASP A 48 -4.13 -19.05 1.84
N GLY A 49 -3.82 -19.68 0.70
CA GLY A 49 -2.95 -20.86 0.63
C GLY A 49 -1.54 -20.61 1.22
N PRO A 50 -0.75 -19.70 0.61
CA PRO A 50 0.58 -19.34 1.14
C PRO A 50 0.53 -18.78 2.55
N TYR A 51 -0.48 -17.96 2.89
CA TYR A 51 -0.66 -17.40 4.23
C TYR A 51 -0.76 -18.51 5.27
N VAL A 52 -1.71 -19.44 5.11
CA VAL A 52 -1.96 -20.52 6.08
C VAL A 52 -0.76 -21.45 6.18
N ALA A 53 -0.10 -21.75 5.05
CA ALA A 53 1.11 -22.56 5.06
C ALA A 53 2.22 -21.94 5.90
N ILE A 54 2.51 -20.66 5.70
CA ILE A 54 3.55 -19.92 6.43
C ILE A 54 3.15 -19.76 7.90
N ASP A 55 1.90 -19.40 8.17
CA ASP A 55 1.43 -19.18 9.53
C ASP A 55 1.46 -20.46 10.38
N ARG A 56 1.11 -21.61 9.80
CA ARG A 56 1.28 -22.91 10.48
C ARG A 56 2.73 -23.20 10.84
N LEU A 57 3.68 -22.86 9.97
CA LEU A 57 5.11 -22.99 10.27
C LEU A 57 5.55 -22.05 11.41
N LEU A 58 4.86 -20.92 11.59
CA LEU A 58 5.09 -19.96 12.66
C LEU A 58 4.30 -20.25 13.94
N GLY A 59 3.58 -21.37 14.01
CA GLY A 59 2.83 -21.79 15.20
C GLY A 59 1.30 -21.68 15.08
N GLY A 60 0.77 -21.20 13.96
CA GLY A 60 -0.67 -21.23 13.67
C GLY A 60 -1.52 -20.29 14.53
N THR A 61 -0.97 -19.12 14.86
CA THR A 61 -1.60 -18.10 15.71
C THR A 61 -1.77 -16.76 14.97
N ASN A 62 -1.82 -16.77 13.64
CA ASN A 62 -1.89 -15.59 12.78
C ASN A 62 -0.71 -14.60 12.91
N VAL A 63 0.47 -15.06 13.36
CA VAL A 63 1.70 -14.26 13.35
C VAL A 63 2.03 -13.77 11.94
N THR A 64 1.68 -14.54 10.90
CA THR A 64 1.81 -14.10 9.51
C THR A 64 1.01 -12.83 9.22
N ASN A 65 -0.13 -12.62 9.88
CA ASN A 65 -0.91 -11.38 9.74
C ASN A 65 -0.13 -10.16 10.27
N LEU A 66 0.51 -10.32 11.43
CA LEU A 66 1.31 -9.27 12.05
C LEU A 66 2.51 -8.91 11.16
N ILE A 67 3.21 -9.92 10.65
CA ILE A 67 4.31 -9.75 9.69
C ILE A 67 3.81 -9.01 8.44
N LEU A 68 2.68 -9.44 7.87
CA LEU A 68 2.06 -8.79 6.72
C LEU A 68 1.81 -7.29 6.97
N ARG A 69 1.32 -6.90 8.15
CA ARG A 69 1.10 -5.48 8.48
C ARG A 69 2.38 -4.67 8.48
N PHE A 70 3.45 -5.18 9.07
CA PHE A 70 4.74 -4.50 9.07
C PHE A 70 5.35 -4.42 7.66
N VAL A 71 5.19 -5.46 6.85
CA VAL A 71 5.58 -5.44 5.43
C VAL A 71 4.77 -4.36 4.70
N ILE A 72 3.46 -4.26 4.90
CA ILE A 72 2.62 -3.21 4.32
C ILE A 72 3.11 -1.82 4.76
N PHE A 73 3.41 -1.60 6.03
CA PHE A 73 3.95 -0.32 6.49
C PHE A 73 5.26 0.04 5.79
N ALA A 74 6.16 -0.92 5.61
CA ALA A 74 7.41 -0.71 4.88
C ALA A 74 7.16 -0.39 3.39
N VAL A 75 6.28 -1.13 2.72
CA VAL A 75 5.88 -0.85 1.32
C VAL A 75 5.33 0.56 1.20
N ILE A 76 4.37 0.93 2.05
CA ILE A 76 3.71 2.23 2.04
C ILE A 76 4.71 3.36 2.31
N LEU A 77 5.64 3.18 3.24
CA LEU A 77 6.69 4.15 3.52
C LEU A 77 7.56 4.41 2.27
N LEU A 78 8.02 3.35 1.61
CA LEU A 78 8.89 3.45 0.43
C LEU A 78 8.14 4.01 -0.78
N VAL A 79 6.90 3.56 -1.00
CA VAL A 79 6.02 4.06 -2.07
C VAL A 79 5.71 5.53 -1.83
N GLY A 80 5.34 5.91 -0.61
CA GLY A 80 5.04 7.29 -0.24
C GLY A 80 6.24 8.21 -0.48
N TYR A 81 7.44 7.79 -0.05
CA TYR A 81 8.67 8.52 -0.37
C TYR A 81 8.87 8.67 -1.89
N ARG A 82 8.66 7.60 -2.67
CA ARG A 82 8.86 7.63 -4.11
C ARG A 82 7.87 8.54 -4.83
N ILE A 83 6.61 8.54 -4.40
CA ILE A 83 5.55 9.42 -4.90
C ILE A 83 5.89 10.87 -4.55
N ALA A 84 6.21 11.17 -3.29
CA ALA A 84 6.58 12.52 -2.85
C ALA A 84 7.80 13.06 -3.61
N ARG A 85 8.83 12.21 -3.82
CA ARG A 85 9.99 12.53 -4.68
C ARG A 85 9.59 12.75 -6.14
N GLY A 86 8.66 11.94 -6.67
CA GLY A 86 8.18 12.04 -8.04
C GLY A 86 7.45 13.35 -8.33
N PHE A 87 6.73 13.88 -7.34
CA PHE A 87 6.06 15.18 -7.41
C PHE A 87 6.94 16.35 -6.93
N GLY A 88 8.18 16.11 -6.51
CA GLY A 88 9.07 17.16 -6.01
C GLY A 88 8.56 17.83 -4.72
N ALA A 89 7.93 17.07 -3.83
CA ALA A 89 7.25 17.57 -2.63
C ALA A 89 8.09 17.35 -1.35
N PRO A 90 9.05 18.24 -1.00
CA PRO A 90 9.91 18.07 0.18
C PRO A 90 9.13 18.10 1.50
N ALA A 91 8.01 18.82 1.55
CA ALA A 91 7.13 18.84 2.73
C ALA A 91 6.55 17.44 3.02
N SER A 92 6.03 16.76 2.00
CA SER A 92 5.53 15.38 2.13
C SER A 92 6.65 14.40 2.50
N ILE A 93 7.86 14.58 1.97
CA ILE A 93 9.02 13.77 2.37
C ILE A 93 9.33 13.97 3.86
N ARG A 94 9.34 15.21 4.36
CA ARG A 94 9.55 15.50 5.78
C ARG A 94 8.44 14.96 6.67
N LEU A 95 7.18 14.99 6.21
CA LEU A 95 6.07 14.39 6.96
C LEU A 95 6.24 12.87 7.05
N ILE A 96 6.64 12.20 5.97
CA ILE A 96 6.73 10.72 5.94
C ILE A 96 8.02 10.20 6.61
N LEU A 97 9.17 10.78 6.31
CA LEU A 97 10.50 10.29 6.75
C LEU A 97 11.15 11.14 7.85
N GLY A 98 10.56 12.30 8.19
CA GLY A 98 11.04 13.12 9.29
C GLY A 98 10.67 12.53 10.66
N PRO A 99 11.09 13.19 11.75
CA PRO A 99 10.87 12.69 13.11
C PRO A 99 9.38 12.48 13.43
N ILE A 100 8.51 13.35 12.91
CA ILE A 100 7.06 13.23 13.09
C ILE A 100 6.51 11.97 12.42
N GLY A 101 6.86 11.73 11.15
CA GLY A 101 6.41 10.55 10.41
C GLY A 101 6.91 9.24 11.01
N LEU A 102 8.19 9.20 11.40
CA LEU A 102 8.77 8.05 12.07
C LEU A 102 8.17 7.84 13.47
N GLY A 103 7.87 8.92 14.20
CA GLY A 103 7.15 8.85 15.47
C GLY A 103 5.74 8.28 15.30
N ILE A 104 4.99 8.73 14.30
CA ILE A 104 3.65 8.22 13.97
C ILE A 104 3.73 6.74 13.56
N LEU A 105 4.70 6.37 12.71
CA LEU A 105 4.96 4.98 12.36
C LEU A 105 5.24 4.13 13.61
N ALA A 106 6.11 4.60 14.51
CA ALA A 106 6.46 3.88 15.73
C ALA A 106 5.24 3.69 16.66
N VAL A 107 4.42 4.73 16.84
CA VAL A 107 3.19 4.66 17.64
C VAL A 107 2.21 3.65 17.03
N ILE A 108 1.95 3.73 15.73
CA ILE A 108 1.01 2.82 15.05
C ILE A 108 1.53 1.39 15.02
N ALA A 109 2.83 1.20 14.79
CA ALA A 109 3.51 -0.09 14.86
C ALA A 109 3.35 -0.73 16.23
N THR A 110 3.61 0.05 17.30
CA THR A 110 3.49 -0.40 18.68
C THR A 110 2.04 -0.72 19.02
N ALA A 111 1.09 0.13 18.67
CA ALA A 111 -0.32 -0.12 18.89
C ALA A 111 -0.79 -1.39 18.16
N THR A 112 -0.36 -1.60 16.92
CA THR A 112 -0.67 -2.81 16.13
C THR A 112 -0.12 -4.06 16.81
N LEU A 113 1.13 -4.02 17.29
CA LEU A 113 1.75 -5.12 18.03
C LEU A 113 1.01 -5.41 19.34
N VAL A 114 0.75 -4.39 20.15
CA VAL A 114 0.07 -4.54 21.44
C VAL A 114 -1.34 -5.10 21.26
N LEU A 115 -2.11 -4.57 20.31
CA LEU A 115 -3.45 -5.08 20.03
C LEU A 115 -3.43 -6.53 19.53
N PHE A 116 -2.44 -6.91 18.73
CA PHE A 116 -2.25 -8.31 18.33
C PHE A 116 -1.96 -9.22 19.52
N LEU A 117 -1.04 -8.82 20.41
CA LEU A 117 -0.68 -9.62 21.59
C LEU A 117 -1.82 -9.73 22.61
N LEU A 118 -2.72 -8.75 22.65
CA LEU A 118 -3.90 -8.77 23.52
C LEU A 118 -5.07 -9.55 22.90
N ALA A 119 -5.15 -9.62 21.58
CA ALA A 119 -6.18 -10.36 20.88
C ALA A 119 -5.84 -11.86 20.89
N ASP A 120 -6.84 -12.69 21.19
CA ASP A 120 -6.79 -14.11 20.90
C ASP A 120 -7.00 -14.31 19.38
N THR A 121 -5.88 -14.58 18.71
CA THR A 121 -5.82 -14.88 17.28
C THR A 121 -5.50 -16.35 17.01
N GLU A 122 -5.81 -17.26 17.94
CA GLU A 122 -5.60 -18.69 17.73
C GLU A 122 -6.33 -19.19 16.47
N GLY A 123 -5.60 -19.94 15.62
CA GLY A 123 -6.05 -20.38 14.31
C GLY A 123 -5.25 -19.72 13.19
N SER A 124 -5.63 -20.00 11.94
CA SER A 124 -4.92 -19.48 10.77
C SER A 124 -5.90 -19.08 9.67
N VAL A 125 -6.13 -17.77 9.56
CA VAL A 125 -7.12 -17.16 8.65
C VAL A 125 -6.54 -15.88 8.07
N ALA A 126 -6.42 -15.79 6.73
CA ALA A 126 -5.95 -14.56 6.11
C ALA A 126 -6.96 -13.43 6.36
N GLY A 127 -6.46 -12.25 6.73
CA GLY A 127 -7.30 -11.09 7.01
C GLY A 127 -8.14 -11.15 8.30
N LEU A 128 -8.10 -12.26 9.06
CA LEU A 128 -8.80 -12.45 10.34
C LEU A 128 -10.34 -12.38 10.28
N THR A 129 -10.94 -12.38 9.09
CA THR A 129 -12.38 -12.10 8.90
C THR A 129 -13.30 -13.27 9.28
N THR A 130 -12.78 -14.50 9.27
CA THR A 130 -13.54 -15.72 9.58
C THR A 130 -13.05 -16.42 10.85
N LEU A 131 -12.29 -15.72 11.69
CA LEU A 131 -11.92 -16.25 13.01
C LEU A 131 -13.18 -16.48 13.85
N PRO A 132 -13.30 -17.64 14.53
CA PRO A 132 -14.41 -17.88 15.45
C PRO A 132 -14.47 -16.79 16.53
N SER A 133 -15.64 -16.21 16.76
CA SER A 133 -15.83 -15.25 17.84
C SER A 133 -15.65 -15.95 19.19
N ARG A 134 -14.53 -15.66 19.86
CA ARG A 134 -14.21 -16.22 21.19
C ARG A 134 -14.95 -15.49 22.31
N SER A 135 -15.00 -14.15 22.21
CA SER A 135 -15.74 -13.28 23.13
C SER A 135 -16.00 -11.91 22.48
N PRO A 136 -17.00 -11.14 22.93
CA PRO A 136 -17.25 -9.78 22.42
C PRO A 136 -16.03 -8.86 22.58
N ARG A 137 -15.30 -8.99 23.69
CA ARG A 137 -14.07 -8.24 23.94
C ARG A 137 -12.97 -8.59 22.93
N ASN A 138 -12.82 -9.88 22.60
CA ASN A 138 -11.84 -10.30 21.61
C ASN A 138 -12.19 -9.78 20.21
N ALA A 139 -13.47 -9.82 19.84
CA ALA A 139 -13.93 -9.27 18.56
C ALA A 139 -13.59 -7.78 18.41
N GLN A 140 -13.77 -6.99 19.48
CA GLN A 140 -13.36 -5.59 19.52
C GLN A 140 -11.84 -5.41 19.37
N LEU A 141 -11.03 -6.25 20.02
CA LEU A 141 -9.58 -6.19 19.88
C LEU A 141 -9.12 -6.50 18.45
N ILE A 142 -9.73 -7.51 17.80
CA ILE A 142 -9.47 -7.84 16.39
C ILE A 142 -9.86 -6.67 15.48
N GLU A 143 -10.98 -6.00 15.73
CA GLU A 143 -11.40 -4.84 14.97
C GLU A 143 -10.47 -3.64 15.16
N LEU A 144 -10.07 -3.35 16.40
CA LEU A 144 -9.10 -2.30 16.72
C LEU A 144 -7.74 -2.59 16.08
N TYR A 145 -7.28 -3.84 16.15
CA TYR A 145 -6.09 -4.29 15.44
C TYR A 145 -6.24 -4.04 13.94
N ALA A 146 -7.38 -4.41 13.35
CA ALA A 146 -7.70 -4.16 11.96
C ALA A 146 -7.68 -2.68 11.58
N ALA A 147 -8.22 -1.81 12.44
CA ALA A 147 -8.20 -0.36 12.28
C ALA A 147 -6.77 0.20 12.38
N ALA A 148 -5.99 -0.23 13.38
CA ALA A 148 -4.61 0.23 13.60
C ALA A 148 -3.73 0.03 12.36
N GLY A 149 -3.82 -1.12 11.69
CA GLY A 149 -3.06 -1.36 10.46
C GLY A 149 -3.48 -0.54 9.24
N ARG A 150 -4.61 0.17 9.29
CA ARG A 150 -5.03 1.11 8.24
C ARG A 150 -4.55 2.54 8.50
N LEU A 151 -4.18 2.87 9.75
CA LEU A 151 -3.82 4.23 10.15
C LEU A 151 -2.55 4.74 9.46
N TYR A 152 -1.50 3.93 9.35
CA TYR A 152 -0.26 4.39 8.72
C TYR A 152 -0.39 4.59 7.21
N PRO A 153 -1.01 3.67 6.45
CA PRO A 153 -1.42 3.93 5.06
C PRO A 153 -2.23 5.21 4.89
N ALA A 154 -3.22 5.45 5.76
CA ALA A 154 -4.01 6.68 5.74
C ALA A 154 -3.17 7.93 6.00
N TYR A 155 -2.26 7.88 6.99
CA TYR A 155 -1.35 8.98 7.29
C TYR A 155 -0.44 9.34 6.09
N VAL A 156 0.15 8.34 5.45
CA VAL A 156 1.00 8.54 4.27
C VAL A 156 0.18 9.10 3.10
N ALA A 157 -1.03 8.57 2.87
CA ALA A 157 -1.94 9.11 1.86
C ALA A 157 -2.28 10.59 2.11
N ALA A 158 -2.66 10.95 3.34
CA ALA A 158 -2.94 12.33 3.74
C ALA A 158 -1.71 13.25 3.57
N SER A 159 -0.50 12.75 3.84
CA SER A 159 0.74 13.49 3.66
C SER A 159 1.08 13.79 2.19
N LEU A 160 0.57 12.97 1.27
CA LEU A 160 0.77 13.12 -0.19
C LEU A 160 -0.31 13.99 -0.84
N LEU A 161 -1.48 14.11 -0.21
CA LEU A 161 -2.65 14.79 -0.77
C LEU A 161 -2.36 16.24 -1.22
N PRO A 162 -1.66 17.09 -0.45
CA PRO A 162 -1.37 18.46 -0.91
C PRO A 162 -0.56 18.48 -2.21
N ALA A 163 0.41 17.56 -2.35
CA ALA A 163 1.26 17.48 -3.53
C ALA A 163 0.49 16.99 -4.76
N THR A 164 -0.40 16.01 -4.60
CA THR A 164 -1.21 15.50 -5.71
C THR A 164 -2.29 16.50 -6.13
N LEU A 165 -2.89 17.23 -5.20
CA LEU A 165 -3.84 18.29 -5.51
C LEU A 165 -3.17 19.44 -6.27
N ALA A 166 -2.00 19.89 -5.81
CA ALA A 166 -1.22 20.92 -6.50
C ALA A 166 -0.81 20.48 -7.91
N ALA A 167 -0.42 19.21 -8.08
CA ALA A 167 -0.09 18.67 -9.40
C ALA A 167 -1.32 18.59 -10.33
N ALA A 168 -2.51 18.25 -9.79
CA ALA A 168 -3.74 18.19 -10.56
C ALA A 168 -4.17 19.56 -11.12
N SER A 169 -3.96 20.63 -10.34
CA SER A 169 -4.29 22.01 -10.72
C SER A 169 -3.17 22.75 -11.47
N SER A 170 -2.04 22.10 -11.75
CA SER A 170 -0.87 22.73 -12.39
C SER A 170 -0.94 22.75 -13.92
N ASN A 171 0.04 23.40 -14.56
CA ASN A 171 0.24 23.40 -16.02
C ASN A 171 1.03 22.19 -16.53
N LEU A 172 1.11 21.10 -15.76
CA LEU A 172 1.75 19.86 -16.20
C LEU A 172 0.99 19.20 -17.36
N ALA A 173 1.64 18.26 -18.04
CA ALA A 173 1.01 17.46 -19.09
C ALA A 173 -0.31 16.85 -18.59
N ALA A 174 -1.33 16.81 -19.46
CA ALA A 174 -2.68 16.39 -19.08
C ALA A 174 -2.72 15.01 -18.40
N SER A 175 -1.88 14.07 -18.85
CA SER A 175 -1.74 12.74 -18.24
C SER A 175 -1.27 12.80 -16.78
N ILE A 176 -0.34 13.70 -16.45
CA ILE A 176 0.14 13.88 -15.09
C ILE A 176 -0.94 14.52 -14.22
N ARG A 177 -1.68 15.50 -14.76
CA ARG A 177 -2.77 16.18 -14.04
C ARG A 177 -3.92 15.23 -13.71
N TRP A 178 -4.43 14.50 -14.71
CA TRP A 178 -5.49 13.50 -14.51
C TRP A 178 -5.04 12.39 -13.57
N GLY A 179 -3.81 11.91 -13.75
CA GLY A 179 -3.24 10.92 -12.85
C GLY A 179 -3.14 11.40 -11.41
N ALA A 180 -2.69 12.64 -11.18
CA ALA A 180 -2.64 13.24 -9.85
C ALA A 180 -4.03 13.51 -9.25
N GLY A 181 -5.02 13.87 -10.08
CA GLY A 181 -6.42 13.99 -9.66
C GLY A 181 -6.98 12.67 -9.14
N LEU A 182 -6.79 11.58 -9.90
CA LEU A 182 -7.18 10.24 -9.48
C LEU A 182 -6.45 9.79 -8.20
N LEU A 183 -5.13 10.03 -8.10
CA LEU A 183 -4.39 9.75 -6.86
C LEU A 183 -4.94 10.54 -5.66
N SER A 184 -5.36 11.79 -5.86
CA SER A 184 -5.96 12.61 -4.80
C SER A 184 -7.28 12.03 -4.30
N VAL A 185 -8.14 11.56 -5.21
CA VAL A 185 -9.38 10.85 -4.84
C VAL A 185 -9.07 9.62 -4.00
N ALA A 186 -8.08 8.81 -4.41
CA ALA A 186 -7.65 7.65 -3.64
C ALA A 186 -7.10 8.04 -2.25
N PHE A 187 -6.31 9.11 -2.18
CA PHE A 187 -5.71 9.58 -0.93
C PHE A 187 -6.69 10.27 0.02
N VAL A 188 -7.88 10.64 -0.43
CA VAL A 188 -9.01 11.04 0.42
C VAL A 188 -9.81 9.82 0.88
N ALA A 189 -10.06 8.87 -0.03
CA ALA A 189 -10.85 7.68 0.27
C ALA A 189 -10.16 6.73 1.27
N LEU A 190 -8.83 6.60 1.22
CA LEU A 190 -8.06 5.74 2.13
C LEU A 190 -8.18 6.16 3.61
N PRO A 191 -7.97 7.44 3.99
CA PRO A 191 -8.28 7.93 5.33
C PRO A 191 -9.74 7.82 5.71
N ALA A 192 -10.69 8.06 4.78
CA ALA A 192 -12.11 7.86 5.09
C ALA A 192 -12.39 6.40 5.51
N GLY A 193 -11.65 5.44 4.96
CA GLY A 193 -11.71 4.03 5.33
C GLY A 193 -11.29 3.71 6.78
N THR A 194 -10.58 4.60 7.47
CA THR A 194 -10.29 4.41 8.91
C THR A 194 -11.49 4.73 9.80
N LEU A 195 -12.50 5.42 9.27
CA LEU A 195 -13.72 5.78 10.00
C LEU A 195 -14.81 4.69 9.91
N TYR A 196 -14.57 3.58 9.19
CA TYR A 196 -15.55 2.49 9.07
C TYR A 196 -16.07 1.91 10.39
N PRO A 197 -15.26 1.80 11.47
CA PRO A 197 -15.75 1.34 12.78
C PRO A 197 -16.80 2.27 13.39
N LEU A 198 -16.84 3.55 12.97
CA LEU A 198 -17.81 4.54 13.43
C LEU A 198 -19.10 4.55 12.58
N LEU A 199 -19.10 3.84 11.45
CA LEU A 199 -20.23 3.81 10.52
C LEU A 199 -21.13 2.60 10.81
N PRO A 200 -22.46 2.80 10.89
CA PRO A 200 -23.44 1.73 11.02
C PRO A 200 -23.26 0.63 9.97
N ASP A 201 -23.62 -0.61 10.31
CA ASP A 201 -23.49 -1.76 9.42
C ASP A 201 -24.39 -1.67 8.18
N GLU A 202 -25.49 -0.94 8.28
CA GLU A 202 -26.41 -0.62 7.17
C GLU A 202 -25.71 0.13 6.02
N LEU A 203 -24.59 0.81 6.31
CA LEU A 203 -23.76 1.50 5.31
C LEU A 203 -22.73 0.57 4.65
N GLY A 204 -22.89 -0.75 4.73
CA GLY A 204 -22.05 -1.74 4.04
C GLY A 204 -21.78 -1.41 2.56
N PRO A 205 -22.79 -1.06 1.74
CA PRO A 205 -22.58 -0.65 0.35
C PRO A 205 -21.70 0.59 0.19
N LEU A 206 -21.80 1.56 1.10
CA LEU A 206 -20.97 2.77 1.09
C LEU A 206 -19.51 2.43 1.45
N LYS A 207 -19.29 1.57 2.45
CA LYS A 207 -17.95 1.05 2.81
C LYS A 207 -17.30 0.35 1.60
N ALA A 208 -18.08 -0.45 0.87
CA ALA A 208 -17.61 -1.10 -0.36
C ALA A 208 -17.28 -0.09 -1.47
N LEU A 209 -18.17 0.89 -1.71
CA LEU A 209 -17.95 1.93 -2.72
C LEU A 209 -16.68 2.74 -2.45
N ILE A 210 -16.45 3.19 -1.22
CA ILE A 210 -15.25 3.94 -0.83
C ILE A 210 -13.99 3.11 -1.08
N ASN A 211 -13.99 1.82 -0.72
CA ASN A 211 -12.86 0.92 -0.98
C ASN A 211 -12.59 0.72 -2.47
N TYR A 212 -13.62 0.44 -3.27
CA TYR A 212 -13.46 0.25 -4.71
C TYR A 212 -13.00 1.55 -5.39
N LEU A 213 -13.56 2.69 -5.00
CA LEU A 213 -13.13 4.00 -5.48
C LEU A 213 -11.66 4.25 -5.15
N ALA A 214 -11.23 3.99 -3.91
CA ALA A 214 -9.84 4.14 -3.50
C ALA A 214 -8.89 3.31 -4.38
N VAL A 215 -9.21 2.03 -4.59
CA VAL A 215 -8.39 1.11 -5.39
C VAL A 215 -8.37 1.51 -6.87
N LEU A 216 -9.53 1.79 -7.46
CA LEU A 216 -9.64 2.15 -8.88
C LEU A 216 -8.95 3.49 -9.17
N SER A 217 -9.15 4.48 -8.32
CA SER A 217 -8.50 5.79 -8.46
C SER A 217 -6.99 5.70 -8.24
N LEU A 218 -6.51 4.85 -7.32
CA LEU A 218 -5.08 4.63 -7.12
C LEU A 218 -4.44 3.98 -8.36
N MET A 219 -5.02 2.88 -8.85
CA MET A 219 -4.52 2.16 -10.02
C MET A 219 -4.61 3.00 -11.29
N GLY A 220 -5.75 3.65 -11.53
CA GLY A 220 -5.95 4.54 -12.67
C GLY A 220 -5.01 5.74 -12.63
N GLY A 221 -4.77 6.32 -11.45
CA GLY A 221 -3.84 7.42 -11.27
C GLY A 221 -2.40 7.05 -11.63
N LEU A 222 -1.91 5.93 -11.09
CA LEU A 222 -0.57 5.42 -11.40
C LEU A 222 -0.41 5.06 -12.88
N LEU A 223 -1.40 4.39 -13.47
CA LEU A 223 -1.37 4.00 -14.88
C LEU A 223 -1.35 5.22 -15.80
N THR A 224 -2.16 6.24 -15.52
CA THR A 224 -2.22 7.46 -16.33
C THR A 224 -0.88 8.21 -16.32
N ILE A 225 -0.24 8.32 -15.15
CA ILE A 225 1.10 8.91 -15.03
C ILE A 225 2.14 8.08 -15.80
N TRP A 226 2.08 6.75 -15.70
CA TRP A 226 2.99 5.86 -16.40
C TRP A 226 2.85 5.97 -17.93
N ILE A 227 1.63 5.91 -18.47
CA ILE A 227 1.37 6.09 -19.92
C ILE A 227 1.86 7.46 -20.37
N GLY A 228 1.59 8.51 -19.58
CA GLY A 228 2.09 9.85 -19.85
C GLY A 228 3.61 9.92 -19.95
N ARG A 229 4.31 9.23 -19.04
CA ARG A 229 5.77 9.18 -19.02
C ARG A 229 6.34 8.40 -20.20
N VAL A 230 5.75 7.27 -20.56
CA VAL A 230 6.20 6.45 -21.70
C VAL A 230 6.02 7.22 -23.01
N ARG A 231 4.88 7.91 -23.19
CA ARG A 231 4.62 8.74 -24.38
C ARG A 231 5.54 9.97 -24.48
N ALA A 232 6.02 10.48 -23.35
CA ALA A 232 6.91 11.63 -23.30
C ALA A 232 8.41 11.27 -23.45
N GLN A 233 8.79 9.99 -23.51
CA GLN A 233 10.19 9.61 -23.77
C GLN A 233 10.56 9.91 -25.22
N PRO A 234 11.58 10.75 -25.48
CA PRO A 234 12.09 10.93 -26.83
C PRO A 234 12.59 9.58 -27.38
N PRO A 235 12.38 9.28 -28.68
CA PRO A 235 12.97 8.09 -29.28
C PRO A 235 14.48 8.12 -29.05
N ALA A 236 15.02 7.02 -28.52
CA ALA A 236 16.46 6.87 -28.28
C ALA A 236 17.21 7.29 -29.55
N ARG A 237 18.02 8.36 -29.44
CA ARG A 237 18.95 8.77 -30.50
C ARG A 237 19.78 7.53 -30.84
N ARG A 238 19.49 6.90 -31.99
CA ARG A 238 20.40 5.94 -32.61
C ARG A 238 21.75 6.65 -32.71
N SER A 239 22.74 6.16 -31.98
CA SER A 239 24.12 6.61 -32.16
C SER A 239 24.50 6.28 -33.59
N SER A 240 24.44 7.28 -34.46
CA SER A 240 25.15 7.28 -35.73
C SER A 240 26.64 7.26 -35.40
N THR A 241 27.19 6.08 -35.19
CA THR A 241 28.61 5.84 -35.43
C THR A 241 28.81 5.90 -36.94
N ALA A 242 29.06 7.12 -37.42
CA ALA A 242 29.62 7.37 -38.73
C ALA A 242 31.04 7.88 -38.51
N LYS A 243 32.02 7.01 -38.77
CA LYS A 243 33.23 7.19 -39.57
C LYS A 243 34.28 6.17 -39.15
#